data_AF-A0A6B3EX86-F1
#
_entry.id   AF-A0A6B3EX86-F1
#
_cell.length_a   1.000
_cell.length_b   1.000
_cell.length_c   1.000
_cell.angle_alpha   90.00
_cell.angle_beta   90.00
_cell.angle_gamma   90.00
#
_symmetry.space_group_name_H-M   'P 1'
#
loop_
_entity.id
_entity.type
_entity.pdbx_description
1 polymer ?
#
loop_
_entity_poly.entity_id
_entity_poly.type
_entity_poly.pdbx_seq_one_letter_code
_entity_poly.pdbx_strand_id
1 'polypeptide(L)' 'MEAPNPAVHLPSDALPPASLVERMVLELGIPSGPGTRVLEVGTGSGYTAALLAHMMGPGAVTSVEINPV' A
#
# COMPACT_ATOMS: atom_id res chain seq x y z
N MET A 1 -12.23 28.46 15.64
CA MET A 1 -11.98 28.37 14.18
C MET A 1 -11.26 27.06 13.96
N GLU A 2 -12.02 25.99 13.77
CA GLU A 2 -11.48 24.68 13.43
C GLU A 2 -10.90 24.79 12.02
N ALA A 3 -9.62 24.44 11.85
CA ALA A 3 -9.01 24.36 10.52
C ALA A 3 -9.78 23.33 9.68
N PRO A 4 -9.87 23.47 8.35
CA PRO A 4 -10.52 22.46 7.54
C PRO A 4 -9.89 21.09 7.84
N ASN A 5 -10.73 20.07 8.01
CA ASN A 5 -10.34 18.67 7.91
C ASN A 5 -10.63 18.21 6.47
N PRO A 6 -9.63 18.22 5.56
CA PRO A 6 -9.76 17.54 4.30
C PRO A 6 -9.00 16.21 4.42
N ALA A 7 -9.66 15.11 4.04
CA ALA A 7 -8.94 13.96 3.53
C ALA A 7 -7.82 14.48 2.62
N VAL A 8 -6.55 14.24 2.99
CA VAL A 8 -5.41 14.71 2.21
C VAL A 8 -5.59 14.15 0.81
N HIS A 9 -5.93 15.00 -0.15
CA HIS A 9 -5.93 14.61 -1.55
C HIS A 9 -4.48 14.62 -2.01
N LEU A 10 -3.76 13.58 -1.59
CA LEU A 10 -2.50 13.23 -2.24
C LEU A 10 -2.83 12.95 -3.71
N PRO A 11 -1.98 13.35 -4.66
CA PRO A 11 -2.08 12.82 -6.02
C PRO A 11 -2.18 11.30 -5.93
N SER A 12 -3.03 10.68 -6.75
CA SER A 12 -3.27 9.22 -6.72
C SER A 12 -1.98 8.39 -6.78
N ASP A 13 -0.96 8.97 -7.39
CA ASP A 13 0.36 8.43 -7.68
C ASP A 13 1.44 8.90 -6.68
N ALA A 14 1.06 9.61 -5.61
CA ALA A 14 1.96 9.97 -4.53
C ALA A 14 2.38 8.75 -3.72
N LEU A 15 3.68 8.60 -3.51
CA LEU A 15 4.20 7.61 -2.59
C LEU A 15 3.95 8.03 -1.14
N PRO A 16 3.36 7.16 -0.29
CA PRO A 16 3.42 7.36 1.14
C PRO A 16 4.89 7.36 1.61
N PRO A 17 5.26 8.16 2.63
CA PRO A 17 6.59 8.09 3.21
C PRO A 17 6.87 6.67 3.73
N ALA A 18 8.12 6.21 3.62
CA ALA A 18 8.50 4.85 3.98
C ALA A 18 8.10 4.46 5.41
N SER A 19 8.20 5.42 6.35
CA SER A 19 7.77 5.23 7.75
C SER A 19 6.27 4.98 7.90
N LEU A 20 5.43 5.53 7.03
CA LEU A 20 4.00 5.25 7.02
C LEU A 20 3.74 3.83 6.50
N VAL A 21 4.42 3.43 5.42
CA VAL A 21 4.30 2.06 4.87
C VAL A 21 4.74 1.02 5.90
N GLU A 22 5.85 1.25 6.58
CA GLU A 22 6.33 0.39 7.68
C GLU A 22 5.27 0.25 8.77
N ARG A 23 4.71 1.37 9.24
CA ARG A 23 3.65 1.35 10.25
C ARG A 23 2.40 0.62 9.77
N MET A 24 1.98 0.84 8.53
CA MET A 24 0.83 0.14 7.94
C MET A 24 1.06 -1.37 7.92
N VAL A 25 2.25 -1.83 7.51
CA VAL A 25 2.58 -3.26 7.47
C VAL A 25 2.57 -3.88 8.87
N LEU A 26 3.13 -3.19 9.86
CA LEU A 26 3.12 -3.62 11.25
C LEU A 26 1.70 -3.71 11.83
N GLU A 27 0.87 -2.69 11.56
CA GLU A 27 -0.51 -2.64 12.04
C GLU A 27 -1.44 -3.62 11.32
N LEU A 28 -1.18 -3.92 10.04
CA LEU A 28 -1.96 -4.86 9.26
C LEU A 28 -1.89 -6.29 9.81
N GLY A 29 -0.88 -6.61 10.64
CA GLY A 29 -0.81 -7.86 11.39
C GLY A 29 -0.88 -9.10 10.50
N ILE A 30 -0.27 -9.01 9.31
CA ILE A 30 -0.41 -10.03 8.28
C ILE A 30 0.03 -11.40 8.84
N PRO A 31 -0.81 -12.44 8.76
CA PRO A 31 -0.42 -13.78 9.17
C PRO A 31 0.85 -14.21 8.44
N SER A 32 1.88 -14.52 9.20
CA SER A 32 3.11 -15.12 8.69
C SER A 32 2.82 -16.57 8.32
N GLY A 33 2.50 -16.82 7.06
CA GLY A 33 2.23 -18.16 6.57
C GLY A 33 1.88 -18.22 5.08
N PRO A 34 2.09 -19.39 4.44
CA PRO A 34 1.67 -19.61 3.07
C PRO A 34 0.14 -19.50 2.94
N GLY A 35 -0.31 -18.88 1.84
CA GLY A 35 -1.75 -18.70 1.54
C GLY A 35 -2.30 -17.30 1.75
N THR A 36 -1.53 -16.38 2.35
CA THR A 36 -1.91 -14.96 2.46
C THR A 36 -2.00 -14.31 1.08
N ARG A 37 -3.09 -13.56 0.84
CA ARG A 37 -3.37 -12.83 -0.39
C ARG A 37 -3.67 -11.38 -0.05
N VAL A 38 -3.01 -10.45 -0.73
CA VAL A 38 -3.17 -9.00 -0.50
C VAL A 38 -3.68 -8.33 -1.77
N LEU A 39 -4.66 -7.45 -1.58
CA LEU A 39 -5.10 -6.49 -2.59
C LEU A 39 -4.59 -5.10 -2.19
N GLU A 40 -3.77 -4.51 -3.04
CA GLU A 40 -3.36 -3.10 -2.95
C GLU A 40 -4.20 -2.26 -3.92
N VAL A 41 -4.66 -1.10 -3.46
CA VAL A 41 -5.44 -0.14 -4.25
C VAL A 41 -4.61 1.13 -4.40
N GLY A 42 -4.32 1.51 -5.64
CA GLY A 42 -3.41 2.61 -5.98
C GLY A 42 -1.97 2.10 -6.12
N THR A 43 -1.66 1.46 -7.25
CA THR A 43 -0.32 0.89 -7.49
C THR A 43 0.77 1.97 -7.48
N GLY A 44 0.49 3.17 -8.02
CA GLY A 44 1.50 4.22 -8.18
C GLY A 44 2.78 3.69 -8.82
N SER A 45 3.93 3.85 -8.15
CA SER A 45 5.23 3.33 -8.63
C SER A 45 5.44 1.83 -8.43
N GLY A 46 4.56 1.15 -7.68
CA GLY A 46 4.67 -0.27 -7.33
C GLY A 46 5.62 -0.59 -6.18
N TYR A 47 6.20 0.41 -5.50
CA TYR A 47 7.13 0.19 -4.39
C TYR A 47 6.50 -0.65 -3.26
N THR A 48 5.30 -0.25 -2.82
CA THR A 48 4.59 -0.93 -1.73
C THR A 48 4.14 -2.33 -2.15
N ALA A 49 3.62 -2.49 -3.37
CA ALA A 49 3.35 -3.79 -4.00
C ALA A 49 4.56 -4.74 -3.92
N ALA A 50 5.73 -4.25 -4.33
CA ALA A 50 6.96 -5.04 -4.38
C ALA A 50 7.47 -5.39 -2.97
N LEU A 51 7.40 -4.45 -2.02
CA LEU A 51 7.74 -4.69 -0.62
C LEU A 51 6.86 -5.79 -0.01
N LEU A 52 5.54 -5.71 -0.22
CA LEU A 52 4.58 -6.72 0.25
C LEU A 52 4.86 -8.09 -0.38
N ALA A 53 5.13 -8.14 -1.70
CA ALA A 53 5.45 -9.38 -2.40
C ALA A 53 6.78 -9.98 -1.93
N HIS A 54 7.76 -9.16 -1.58
CA HIS A 54 9.02 -9.62 -1.01
C HIS A 54 8.81 -10.30 0.36
N MET A 55 7.91 -9.78 1.19
CA MET A 55 7.62 -10.34 2.52
C MET A 55 6.76 -11.61 2.48
N MET A 56 5.79 -11.69 1.57
CA MET A 56 4.78 -12.76 1.54
C MET A 56 5.02 -13.83 0.47
N GLY A 57 5.96 -13.58 -0.44
CA GLY A 57 6.29 -14.46 -1.54
C GLY A 57 5.64 -14.07 -2.87
N PRO A 58 6.16 -14.62 -3.98
CA PRO A 58 5.70 -14.29 -5.32
C PRO A 58 4.23 -14.66 -5.52
N GLY A 59 3.47 -13.76 -6.15
CA GLY A 59 2.04 -13.97 -6.46
C GLY A 59 1.08 -13.75 -5.28
N ALA A 60 1.58 -13.37 -4.10
CA ALA A 60 0.75 -13.05 -2.94
C ALA A 60 0.00 -11.71 -3.07
N VAL A 61 0.50 -10.79 -3.89
CA VAL A 61 -0.02 -9.41 -4.01
C VAL A 61 -0.66 -9.19 -5.37
N THR A 62 -1.87 -8.63 -5.37
CA THR A 62 -2.54 -8.06 -6.54
C THR A 62 -2.65 -6.56 -6.32
N SER A 63 -2.19 -5.74 -7.26
CA SER A 63 -2.24 -4.28 -7.16
C SER A 63 -3.05 -3.72 -8.33
N VAL A 64 -3.89 -2.71 -8.05
CA VAL A 64 -4.80 -2.10 -9.03
C VAL A 64 -4.59 -0.59 -9.08
N GLU A 65 -4.43 -0.06 -10.28
CA GLU A 65 -4.34 1.36 -10.57
C GLU A 65 -5.43 1.78 -11.55
N ILE A 66 -6.05 2.93 -11.31
CA ILE A 66 -7.08 3.49 -12.18
C ILE A 66 -6.50 4.45 -13.21
N ASN A 67 -5.36 5.07 -12.89
CA ASN A 67 -4.69 5.99 -13.78
C ASN A 67 -3.89 5.21 -14.84
N PRO A 68 -4.21 5.36 -16.13
CA PRO A 68 -3.44 4.75 -17.19
C PRO A 68 -2.05 5.42 -17.30
N VAL A 69 -1.07 4.64 -17.74
CA VAL A 69 0.28 5.12 -18.11
C VAL A 69 0.34 5.63 -19.53
#